data_AF-A0A425W403-F1
#
_entry.id   AF-A0A425W403-F1
#
_cell.length_a   1.000
_cell.length_b   1.000
_cell.length_c   1.000
_cell.angle_alpha   90.00
_cell.angle_beta   90.00
_cell.angle_gamma   90.00
#
_symmetry.space_group_name_H-M   'P 1'
#
loop_
_entity.id
_entity.type
_entity.pdbx_description
1 polymer ?
#
loop_
_entity_poly.entity_id
_entity_poly.type
_entity_poly.pdbx_seq_one_letter_code
_entity_poly.pdbx_strand_id
1 'polypeptide(L)'
;MVETKIVFLDVDGTITDYENRIPASAKRAIRAAREKGNRVYMCTGRSKAENPPELTEIGFDGMIGGNGAYVEDAGEVVMHQ
;
A
#
# COMPACT_ATOMS: atom_id res chain seq x y z
N MET A 1 -4.18 -22.70 -12.80
CA MET A 1 -3.47 -21.41 -12.72
C MET A 1 -3.80 -20.80 -11.36
N VAL A 2 -2.82 -20.19 -10.68
CA VAL A 2 -3.12 -19.42 -9.46
C VAL A 2 -3.78 -18.12 -9.92
N GLU A 3 -4.98 -17.84 -9.43
CA GLU A 3 -5.70 -16.60 -9.72
C GLU A 3 -5.04 -15.44 -8.97
N THR A 4 -4.50 -14.46 -9.71
CA THR A 4 -3.93 -13.25 -9.12
C THR A 4 -5.04 -12.36 -8.59
N LYS A 5 -4.97 -12.02 -7.31
CA LYS A 5 -5.89 -11.07 -6.67
C LYS A 5 -5.20 -9.72 -6.47
N ILE A 6 -6.02 -8.70 -6.30
CA ILE A 6 -5.58 -7.35 -5.94
C ILE A 6 -6.14 -7.02 -4.56
N VAL A 7 -5.28 -6.51 -3.68
CA VAL A 7 -5.64 -6.11 -2.31
C VAL A 7 -5.36 -4.62 -2.15
N PHE A 8 -6.38 -3.86 -1.77
CA PHE A 8 -6.27 -2.46 -1.40
C PHE A 8 -6.33 -2.35 0.12
N LEU A 9 -5.33 -1.69 0.70
CA LEU A 9 -5.23 -1.52 2.15
C LEU A 9 -5.20 -0.04 2.47
N ASP A 10 -6.13 0.39 3.30
CA ASP A 10 -6.01 1.67 3.98
C ASP A 10 -4.76 1.70 4.88
N VAL A 11 -4.28 2.89 5.20
CA VAL A 11 -3.08 3.12 6.02
C VAL A 11 -3.45 3.35 7.47
N ASP A 12 -4.13 4.46 7.77
CA ASP A 12 -4.34 4.96 9.13
C ASP A 12 -5.35 4.13 9.91
N GLY A 13 -4.91 3.45 10.97
CA GLY A 13 -5.76 2.55 11.75
C GLY A 13 -5.99 1.20 11.09
N THR A 14 -5.35 0.94 9.93
CA THR A 14 -5.42 -0.31 9.17
C THR A 14 -4.05 -0.97 9.06
N ILE A 15 -3.08 -0.33 8.40
CA ILE A 15 -1.67 -0.79 8.37
C ILE A 15 -0.92 -0.27 9.60
N THR A 16 -1.15 0.99 9.95
CA THR A 16 -0.61 1.60 11.18
C THR A 16 -1.62 1.45 12.31
N ASP A 17 -1.12 1.25 13.53
CA ASP A 17 -1.95 1.40 14.72
C ASP A 17 -2.23 2.88 15.05
N TYR A 18 -3.03 3.13 16.07
CA TYR A 18 -3.37 4.49 16.53
C TYR A 18 -2.18 5.27 17.11
N GLU A 19 -1.02 4.63 17.30
CA GLU A 19 0.25 5.26 17.68
C GLU A 19 1.19 5.44 16.48
N ASN A 20 0.69 5.27 15.25
CA ASN A 20 1.44 5.33 13.99
C ASN A 20 2.55 4.27 13.84
N ARG A 21 2.50 3.18 14.60
CA ARG A 21 3.46 2.09 14.47
C ARG A 21 2.96 1.09 13.43
N ILE A 22 3.89 0.49 12.67
CA ILE A 22 3.56 -0.57 11.71
C ILE A 22 3.89 -1.92 12.36
N PRO A 23 2.89 -2.76 12.69
CA PRO A 23 3.14 -4.06 13.27
C PRO A 23 4.02 -4.93 12.37
N ALA A 24 4.99 -5.63 12.95
CA ALA A 24 5.87 -6.52 12.17
C ALA A 24 5.08 -7.62 11.44
N SER A 25 3.94 -8.05 11.99
CA SER A 25 3.02 -8.99 11.35
C SER A 25 2.40 -8.42 10.07
N ALA A 26 2.04 -7.14 10.04
CA ALA A 26 1.49 -6.49 8.85
C ALA A 26 2.51 -6.48 7.70
N LYS A 27 3.77 -6.09 7.98
CA LYS A 27 4.86 -6.14 6.99
C LYS A 27 5.05 -7.55 6.41
N ARG A 28 5.05 -8.57 7.27
CA ARG A 28 5.16 -9.99 6.85
C ARG A 28 3.96 -10.43 6.02
N ALA A 29 2.74 -10.08 6.41
CA ALA A 29 1.53 -10.47 5.70
C ALA A 29 1.45 -9.85 4.30
N ILE A 30 1.81 -8.57 4.17
CA ILE A 30 1.85 -7.87 2.87
C ILE A 30 2.86 -8.53 1.94
N ARG A 31 4.08 -8.78 2.43
CA ARG A 31 5.13 -9.47 1.64
C ARG A 31 4.70 -10.89 1.24
N ALA A 32 4.16 -11.66 2.17
CA ALA A 32 3.67 -13.01 1.88
C ALA A 32 2.49 -13.03 0.89
N ALA A 33 1.62 -12.01 0.91
CA ALA A 33 0.56 -11.87 -0.08
C ALA A 33 1.13 -11.62 -1.48
N ARG A 34 2.15 -10.77 -1.58
CA ARG A 34 2.87 -10.49 -2.84
C ARG A 34 3.64 -11.71 -3.36
N GLU A 35 4.34 -12.44 -2.49
CA GLU A 35 5.06 -13.68 -2.84
C GLU A 35 4.13 -14.77 -3.42
N LYS A 36 2.84 -14.75 -3.06
CA LYS A 36 1.82 -15.63 -3.63
C LYS A 36 1.29 -15.18 -5.01
N GLY A 37 1.86 -14.11 -5.59
CA GLY A 37 1.46 -13.58 -6.89
C GLY A 37 0.25 -12.64 -6.85
N ASN A 38 -0.10 -12.10 -5.67
CA ASN A 38 -1.11 -11.05 -5.55
C ASN A 38 -0.45 -9.67 -5.66
N ARG A 39 -1.22 -8.66 -6.07
CA ARG A 39 -0.78 -7.26 -6.03
C ARG A 39 -1.37 -6.57 -4.81
N VAL A 40 -0.58 -5.76 -4.12
CA VAL A 40 -1.01 -5.06 -2.90
C VAL A 40 -0.74 -3.56 -3.03
N TYR A 41 -1.76 -2.75 -2.77
CA TYR A 41 -1.73 -1.30 -2.93
C TYR A 41 -2.09 -0.60 -1.62
N MET A 42 -1.41 0.52 -1.34
CA MET A 42 -1.92 1.49 -0.37
C MET A 42 -3.13 2.21 -0.98
N CYS A 43 -4.20 2.40 -0.21
CA CYS A 43 -5.40 3.12 -0.61
C CYS A 43 -5.81 4.08 0.51
N THR A 44 -5.30 5.31 0.46
CA THR A 44 -5.26 6.21 1.61
C THR A 44 -5.63 7.66 1.25
N GLY A 45 -6.08 8.39 2.27
CA GLY A 45 -6.21 9.84 2.21
C GLY A 45 -4.87 10.57 2.16
N ARG A 46 -3.78 9.95 2.61
CA ARG A 46 -2.43 10.53 2.57
C ARG A 46 -2.00 10.79 1.12
N SER A 47 -1.33 11.92 0.89
CA SER A 47 -0.54 12.17 -0.30
C SER A 47 0.70 11.27 -0.32
N LYS A 48 1.36 11.13 -1.48
CA LYS A 48 2.59 10.33 -1.60
C LYS A 48 3.68 10.77 -0.62
N ALA A 49 3.81 12.08 -0.40
CA ALA A 49 4.84 12.67 0.47
C ALA A 49 4.60 12.43 1.98
N GLU A 50 3.37 12.14 2.39
CA GLU A 50 3.02 11.88 3.80
C GLU A 50 3.35 10.43 4.23
N ASN A 51 3.76 9.58 3.31
CA ASN A 51 4.11 8.19 3.61
C ASN A 51 5.60 8.07 3.98
N PRO A 52 5.94 7.68 5.22
CA PRO A 52 7.34 7.56 5.64
C PRO A 52 8.03 6.37 4.95
N PRO A 53 9.38 6.39 4.86
CA PRO A 53 10.16 5.30 4.27
C PRO A 53 9.80 3.92 4.85
N GLU A 54 9.56 3.83 6.17
CA GLU A 54 9.19 2.58 6.81
C GLU A 54 7.93 1.92 6.22
N LEU A 55 6.98 2.74 5.74
CA LEU A 55 5.75 2.27 5.09
C LEU A 55 6.00 1.95 3.61
N THR A 56 6.68 2.85 2.88
CA THR A 56 6.92 2.67 1.44
C THR A 56 7.87 1.50 1.15
N GLU A 57 8.84 1.23 2.02
CA GLU A 57 9.79 0.12 1.94
C GLU A 57 9.21 -1.26 2.32
N ILE A 58 7.94 -1.35 2.72
CA ILE A 58 7.26 -2.66 2.85
C ILE A 58 7.23 -3.36 1.49
N GLY A 59 7.15 -2.57 0.41
CA GLY A 59 7.15 -3.00 -0.97
C GLY A 59 5.74 -3.20 -1.50
N PHE A 60 4.91 -2.16 -1.51
CA PHE A 60 3.63 -2.18 -2.22
C PHE A 60 3.86 -2.14 -3.74
N ASP A 61 2.88 -2.62 -4.51
CA ASP A 61 2.95 -2.60 -5.98
C ASP A 61 2.51 -1.25 -6.57
N GLY A 62 1.90 -0.38 -5.74
CA GLY A 62 1.48 0.97 -6.11
C GLY A 62 0.69 1.64 -4.99
N MET A 63 0.08 2.77 -5.30
CA MET A 63 -0.76 3.50 -4.35
C MET A 63 -1.93 4.24 -5.01
N ILE A 64 -3.02 4.33 -4.28
CA ILE A 64 -4.12 5.28 -4.46
C ILE A 64 -4.01 6.24 -3.27
N GLY A 65 -3.60 7.48 -3.53
CA GLY A 65 -3.38 8.53 -2.53
C GLY A 65 -4.33 9.70 -2.67
N GLY A 66 -4.34 10.59 -1.67
CA GLY A 66 -5.16 11.80 -1.69
C GLY A 66 -6.65 11.50 -1.83
N ASN A 67 -7.13 10.41 -1.22
CA ASN A 67 -8.51 9.91 -1.39
C ASN A 67 -8.89 9.65 -2.86
N GLY A 68 -7.92 9.21 -3.67
CA GLY A 68 -8.13 8.89 -5.08
C GLY A 68 -7.77 10.01 -6.05
N ALA A 69 -7.23 11.14 -5.59
CA ALA A 69 -6.71 12.19 -6.47
C ALA A 69 -5.38 11.78 -7.15
N TYR A 70 -4.67 10.80 -6.60
CA TYR A 70 -3.38 10.30 -7.11
C TYR A 70 -3.39 8.78 -7.22
N VAL A 71 -2.96 8.24 -8.36
CA VAL A 71 -2.85 6.79 -8.60
C VAL A 71 -1.52 6.46 -9.26
N GLU A 72 -0.79 5.54 -8.67
CA GLU A 72 0.47 4.99 -9.18
C GLU A 72 0.41 3.46 -9.24
N ASP A 73 0.88 2.89 -10.35
CA ASP A 73 1.06 1.45 -10.53
C ASP A 73 2.48 1.14 -11.00
N ALA A 74 3.18 0.25 -10.30
CA ALA A 74 4.54 -0.18 -10.64
C ALA A 74 5.54 0.98 -10.85
N GLY A 75 5.39 2.06 -10.09
CA GLY A 75 6.23 3.26 -10.18
C GLY A 75 5.78 4.28 -11.24
N GLU A 76 4.75 3.96 -12.04
CA GLU A 76 4.20 4.84 -13.06
C GLU A 76 2.92 5.53 -12.58
N VAL A 77 2.88 6.86 -12.72
CA VAL A 77 1.69 7.64 -12.37
C VAL A 77 0.62 7.43 -13.45
N VAL A 78 -0.50 6.84 -13.06
CA VAL A 78 -1.64 6.55 -13.94
C VAL A 78 -2.67 7.69 -13.92
N MET A 79 -2.82 8.36 -12.78
CA MET A 79 -3.75 9.49 -12.63
C MET A 79 -3.23 10.49 -11.58
N HIS A 80 -3.39 11.78 -11.86
CA HIS A 80 -3.10 12.88 -10.93
C HIS A 80 -4.01 14.07 -11.26
N GLN A 81 -4.71 14.60 -10.25
CA GLN A 81 -5.64 15.74 -10.38
C GLN A 81 -5.55 16.67 -9.18
#